data_AF-A0A7V1JCY7-F1
#
_entry.id   AF-A0A7V1JCY7-F1
#
_cell.length_a   1.000
_cell.length_b   1.000
_cell.length_c   1.000
_cell.angle_alpha   90.00
_cell.angle_beta   90.00
_cell.angle_gamma   90.00
#
_symmetry.space_group_name_H-M   'P 1'
#
loop_
_entity.id
_entity.type
_entity.pdbx_description
1 polymer ?
#
loop_
_entity_poly.entity_id
_entity_poly.type
_entity_poly.pdbx_seq_one_letter_code
_entity_poly.pdbx_strand_id
1 'polypeptide(L)'
;MLKILHTPIVFIMFAVLSIFLFNAFFAGVANVYGASAKEEEVKVLKIQIKSELEELKKIEVKIHQIKLAQQARVNNLVMLYSSMDPEKAASILPLIDKNIAVYILSHMSPRVASAIISRMPTKEAVFFTDSIAGRSN
;
A
#
# COMPACT_ATOMS: atom_id res chain seq x y z
N MET A 1 23.02 -85.56 25.70
CA MET A 1 22.35 -84.81 24.60
C MET A 1 21.33 -83.86 25.23
N LEU A 2 21.72 -82.63 25.55
CA LEU A 2 21.63 -81.43 24.70
C LEU A 2 20.23 -80.80 24.73
N LYS A 3 20.01 -79.78 25.57
CA LYS A 3 18.98 -78.71 25.45
C LYS A 3 19.05 -77.69 26.61
N ILE A 4 20.14 -76.93 26.73
CA ILE A 4 20.19 -75.73 27.61
C ILE A 4 20.97 -74.59 26.92
N LEU A 5 20.75 -74.40 25.60
CA LEU A 5 21.42 -73.34 24.82
C LEU A 5 20.44 -72.38 24.14
N HIS A 6 19.18 -72.28 24.63
CA HIS A 6 18.13 -71.50 23.97
C HIS A 6 17.45 -70.42 24.81
N THR A 7 17.74 -70.27 26.10
CA THR A 7 17.04 -69.29 26.96
C THR A 7 17.65 -67.87 26.98
N PRO A 8 18.98 -67.64 27.04
CA PRO A 8 19.52 -66.27 27.11
C PRO A 8 19.54 -65.55 25.75
N ILE A 9 19.71 -66.28 24.65
CA ILE A 9 19.79 -65.71 23.29
C ILE A 9 18.45 -65.10 22.87
N VAL A 10 17.33 -65.77 23.20
CA VAL A 10 15.97 -65.28 22.92
C VAL A 10 15.67 -64.01 23.71
N PHE A 11 16.14 -63.93 24.95
CA PHE A 11 15.97 -62.74 25.79
C PHE A 11 16.75 -61.53 25.24
N ILE A 12 17.99 -61.75 24.80
CA ILE A 12 18.81 -60.71 24.14
C ILE A 12 18.15 -60.25 22.83
N MET A 13 17.66 -61.17 22.01
CA MET A 13 16.94 -60.83 20.78
C MET A 13 15.68 -60.01 21.04
N PHE A 14 14.93 -60.33 22.09
CA PHE A 14 13.74 -59.58 22.48
C PHE A 14 14.09 -58.18 23.00
N ALA A 15 15.16 -58.04 23.77
CA ALA A 15 15.65 -56.75 24.24
C ALA A 15 16.11 -55.86 23.08
N VAL A 16 16.84 -56.41 22.11
CA VAL A 16 17.28 -55.68 20.90
C VAL A 16 16.09 -55.27 20.04
N LEU A 17 15.10 -56.15 19.87
CA LEU A 17 13.86 -55.84 19.15
C LEU A 17 13.06 -54.75 19.87
N SER A 18 12.99 -54.78 21.20
CA SER A 18 12.30 -53.76 21.99
C SER A 18 12.99 -52.40 21.89
N ILE A 19 14.33 -52.35 21.94
CA ILE A 19 15.11 -51.12 21.73
C ILE A 19 14.92 -50.60 20.29
N PHE A 20 14.89 -51.48 19.30
CA PHE A 20 14.66 -51.10 17.91
C PHE A 20 13.25 -50.52 17.70
N LEU A 21 12.23 -51.16 18.27
CA LEU A 21 10.84 -50.66 18.23
C LEU A 21 10.70 -49.34 19.00
N PHE A 22 11.39 -49.19 20.13
CA PHE A 22 11.41 -47.95 20.91
C PHE A 22 12.05 -46.79 20.14
N ASN A 23 13.20 -47.04 19.50
CA ASN A 23 13.88 -46.05 18.65
C ASN A 23 13.03 -45.66 17.42
N ALA A 24 12.39 -46.63 16.77
CA ALA A 24 11.51 -46.38 15.63
C ALA A 24 10.27 -45.56 16.03
N PHE A 25 9.71 -45.81 17.22
CA PHE A 25 8.58 -45.05 17.76
C PHE A 25 8.96 -43.60 18.05
N PHE A 26 10.08 -43.35 18.73
CA PHE A 26 10.54 -41.99 19.03
C PHE A 26 10.90 -41.18 17.77
N ALA A 27 11.47 -41.82 16.75
CA ALA A 27 11.79 -41.16 15.48
C ALA A 27 10.53 -40.67 14.74
N GLY A 28 9.45 -41.46 14.73
CA GLY A 28 8.18 -41.06 14.12
C GLY A 28 7.51 -39.87 14.83
N VAL A 29 7.58 -39.87 16.16
CA VAL A 29 6.99 -38.83 17.00
C VAL A 29 7.71 -37.47 16.83
N ALA A 30 9.05 -37.45 16.75
CA ALA A 30 9.82 -36.23 16.52
C ALA A 30 9.50 -35.55 15.18
N ASN A 31 9.26 -36.33 14.12
CA ASN A 31 8.90 -35.82 12.80
C ASN A 31 7.50 -35.15 12.80
N VAL A 32 6.54 -35.73 13.53
CA VAL A 32 5.18 -35.19 13.66
C VAL A 32 5.16 -33.87 14.42
N TYR A 33 5.93 -33.74 15.51
CA TYR A 33 6.03 -32.47 16.26
C TYR A 33 6.68 -31.34 15.47
N GLY A 34 7.69 -31.66 14.64
CA GLY A 34 8.33 -30.66 13.76
C GLY A 34 7.39 -30.17 12.66
N ALA A 35 6.53 -31.04 12.12
CA ALA A 35 5.53 -30.69 11.13
C ALA A 35 4.41 -29.82 11.72
N SER A 36 3.90 -30.16 12.91
CA SER A 36 2.81 -29.39 13.54
C SER A 36 3.21 -27.97 13.94
N ALA A 37 4.45 -27.76 14.40
CA ALA A 37 4.96 -26.43 14.75
C ALA A 37 5.07 -25.52 13.52
N LYS A 38 5.54 -26.07 12.38
CA LYS A 38 5.59 -25.36 11.10
C LYS A 38 4.20 -25.01 10.57
N GLU A 39 3.23 -25.91 10.71
CA GLU A 39 1.85 -25.65 10.30
C GLU A 39 1.22 -24.52 11.12
N GLU A 40 1.49 -24.46 12.43
CA GLU A 40 1.02 -23.40 13.30
C GLU A 40 1.64 -22.04 12.94
N GLU A 41 2.96 -21.99 12.72
CA GLU A 41 3.67 -20.79 12.28
C GLU A 41 3.11 -20.27 10.94
N VAL A 42 2.93 -21.15 9.95
CA VAL A 42 2.33 -20.79 8.66
C VAL A 42 0.90 -20.27 8.82
N LYS A 43 0.12 -20.82 9.76
CA LYS A 43 -1.24 -20.36 10.03
C LYS A 43 -1.23 -18.96 10.65
N VAL A 44 -0.36 -18.71 11.62
CA VAL A 44 -0.20 -17.37 12.24
C VAL A 44 0.22 -16.34 11.21
N LEU A 45 1.24 -16.65 10.39
CA LEU A 45 1.69 -15.78 9.31
C LEU A 45 0.59 -15.50 8.29
N LYS A 46 -0.20 -16.51 7.90
CA LYS A 46 -1.37 -16.32 7.01
C LYS A 46 -2.41 -15.37 7.60
N ILE A 47 -2.67 -15.46 8.91
CA ILE A 47 -3.61 -14.57 9.60
C ILE A 47 -3.05 -13.14 9.63
N GLN A 48 -1.77 -12.96 9.94
CA GLN A 48 -1.10 -11.66 9.94
C GLN A 48 -1.13 -11.02 8.56
N ILE A 49 -0.71 -11.73 7.51
CA ILE A 49 -0.75 -11.23 6.13
C ILE A 49 -2.16 -10.84 5.74
N LYS A 50 -3.17 -11.64 6.09
CA LYS A 50 -4.57 -11.31 5.80
C LYS A 50 -5.00 -10.04 6.54
N SER A 51 -4.59 -9.86 7.79
CA SER A 51 -4.88 -8.65 8.57
C SER A 51 -4.24 -7.43 7.94
N GLU A 52 -2.94 -7.50 7.60
CA GLU A 52 -2.20 -6.42 6.95
C GLU A 52 -2.81 -6.05 5.59
N LEU A 53 -3.21 -7.04 4.79
CA LEU A 53 -3.90 -6.79 3.51
C LEU A 53 -5.22 -6.04 3.70
N GLU A 54 -6.00 -6.37 4.73
CA GLU A 54 -7.24 -5.66 5.01
C GLU A 54 -6.99 -4.23 5.52
N GLU A 55 -5.92 -3.99 6.27
CA GLU A 55 -5.49 -2.65 6.65
C GLU A 55 -5.04 -1.82 5.44
N LEU A 56 -4.23 -2.41 4.56
CA LEU A 56 -3.78 -1.76 3.33
C LEU A 56 -4.96 -1.36 2.43
N LYS A 57 -5.96 -2.24 2.25
CA LYS A 57 -7.19 -1.91 1.52
C LYS A 57 -7.94 -0.74 2.16
N LYS A 58 -8.05 -0.71 3.49
CA LYS A 58 -8.70 0.42 4.20
C LYS A 58 -7.93 1.73 3.99
N ILE A 59 -6.59 1.68 4.02
CA ILE A 59 -5.74 2.84 3.76
C ILE A 59 -5.93 3.32 2.32
N GLU A 60 -5.93 2.41 1.34
CA GLU A 60 -6.15 2.73 -0.07
C GLU A 60 -7.50 3.43 -0.29
N VAL A 61 -8.57 2.90 0.29
CA VAL A 61 -9.91 3.52 0.23
C VAL A 61 -9.89 4.92 0.85
N LYS A 62 -9.24 5.11 2.00
CA LYS A 62 -9.12 6.44 2.64
C LYS A 62 -8.34 7.42 1.77
N ILE A 63 -7.22 6.99 1.20
CA ILE A 63 -6.42 7.81 0.27
C ILE A 63 -7.28 8.21 -0.93
N HIS A 64 -8.04 7.27 -1.50
CA HIS A 64 -8.92 7.54 -2.62
C HIS A 64 -10.00 8.57 -2.25
N GLN A 65 -10.65 8.42 -1.10
CA GLN A 65 -11.66 9.37 -0.61
C GLN A 65 -11.08 10.77 -0.38
N ILE A 66 -9.89 10.87 0.23
CA ILE A 66 -9.20 12.14 0.44
C ILE A 66 -8.90 12.81 -0.91
N LYS A 67 -8.39 12.05 -1.89
CA LYS A 67 -8.13 12.55 -3.24
C LYS A 67 -9.40 13.07 -3.91
N LEU A 68 -10.51 12.32 -3.83
CA LEU A 68 -11.79 12.76 -4.39
C LEU A 68 -12.30 14.06 -3.73
N ALA A 69 -12.23 14.15 -2.40
CA ALA A 69 -12.65 15.33 -1.66
C ALA A 69 -11.74 16.55 -1.95
N GLN A 70 -10.44 16.34 -2.12
CA GLN A 70 -9.51 17.39 -2.52
C GLN A 70 -9.77 17.84 -3.95
N GLN A 71 -9.97 16.91 -4.89
CA GLN A 71 -10.30 17.22 -6.27
C GLN A 71 -11.61 18.02 -6.37
N ALA A 72 -12.64 17.63 -5.62
CA ALA A 72 -13.91 18.35 -5.58
C ALA A 72 -13.74 19.80 -5.09
N ARG A 73 -12.97 20.01 -4.02
CA ARG A 73 -12.69 21.36 -3.50
C ARG A 73 -11.98 22.24 -4.52
N VAL A 74 -10.99 21.70 -5.22
CA VAL A 74 -10.24 22.51 -6.20
C VAL A 74 -11.04 22.70 -7.49
N ASN A 75 -11.83 21.71 -7.93
CA ASN A 75 -12.76 21.87 -9.05
C ASN A 75 -13.77 22.99 -8.78
N ASN A 76 -14.25 23.14 -7.54
CA ASN A 76 -15.12 24.26 -7.17
C ASN A 76 -14.43 25.61 -7.33
N LEU A 77 -13.15 25.73 -6.97
CA LEU A 77 -12.37 26.96 -7.21
C LEU A 77 -12.20 27.23 -8.71
N VAL A 78 -11.86 26.20 -9.49
CA VAL A 78 -11.77 26.31 -10.95
C VAL A 78 -13.08 26.81 -11.54
N MET A 79 -14.23 26.23 -11.16
CA MET A 79 -15.54 26.67 -11.63
C MET A 79 -15.87 28.11 -11.20
N LEU A 80 -15.60 28.46 -9.94
CA LEU A 80 -15.87 29.79 -9.39
C LEU A 80 -15.13 30.87 -10.19
N TYR A 81 -13.81 30.71 -10.36
CA TYR A 81 -13.01 31.69 -11.10
C TYR A 81 -13.23 31.62 -12.60
N SER A 82 -13.59 30.46 -13.16
CA SER A 82 -13.94 30.34 -14.59
C SER A 82 -15.24 31.05 -14.95
N SER A 83 -16.18 31.12 -14.00
CA SER A 83 -17.47 31.80 -14.16
C SER A 83 -17.40 33.28 -13.77
N MET A 84 -16.27 33.72 -13.21
CA MET A 84 -16.03 35.10 -12.84
C MET A 84 -15.75 35.94 -14.08
N ASP A 85 -16.10 37.23 -14.01
CA ASP A 85 -15.66 38.18 -15.02
C ASP A 85 -14.13 38.14 -15.18
N PRO A 86 -13.60 38.03 -16.43
CA PRO A 86 -12.16 37.86 -16.65
C PRO A 86 -11.29 38.99 -16.09
N GLU A 87 -11.77 40.24 -16.08
CA GLU A 87 -11.03 41.39 -15.53
C GLU A 87 -10.93 41.28 -13.99
N LYS A 88 -12.03 40.89 -13.35
CA LYS A 88 -12.06 40.64 -11.90
C LYS A 88 -11.17 39.44 -11.52
N ALA A 89 -11.23 38.35 -12.28
CA ALA A 89 -10.36 37.20 -12.05
C ALA A 89 -8.88 37.56 -12.21
N ALA A 90 -8.54 38.38 -13.21
CA ALA A 90 -7.17 38.84 -13.47
C ALA A 90 -6.61 39.74 -12.36
N SER A 91 -7.46 40.48 -11.66
CA SER A 91 -7.05 41.29 -10.51
C SER A 91 -6.96 40.50 -9.20
N ILE A 92 -7.72 39.42 -9.04
CA ILE A 92 -7.76 38.62 -7.80
C ILE A 92 -6.74 37.48 -7.79
N LEU A 93 -6.62 36.72 -8.89
CA LEU A 93 -5.79 35.50 -8.95
C LEU A 93 -4.30 35.75 -8.63
N PRO A 94 -3.67 36.87 -9.04
CA PRO A 94 -2.28 37.14 -8.64
C PRO A 94 -2.09 37.41 -7.14
N LEU A 95 -3.17 37.68 -6.40
CA LEU A 95 -3.13 38.06 -4.98
C LEU A 95 -3.35 36.89 -4.02
N ILE A 96 -3.79 35.73 -4.53
CA ILE A 96 -3.88 34.51 -3.73
C ILE A 96 -2.56 33.73 -3.80
N ASP A 97 -2.47 32.60 -3.10
CA ASP A 97 -1.31 31.71 -3.19
C ASP A 97 -1.01 31.35 -4.66
N LYS A 98 0.23 31.60 -5.09
CA LYS A 98 0.62 31.46 -6.51
C LYS A 98 0.49 30.02 -7.01
N ASN A 99 0.78 29.02 -6.17
CA ASN A 99 0.65 27.62 -6.58
C ASN A 99 -0.81 27.24 -6.79
N ILE A 100 -1.70 27.74 -5.92
CA ILE A 100 -3.15 27.57 -6.08
C ILE A 100 -3.63 28.28 -7.36
N ALA A 101 -3.21 29.52 -7.61
CA ALA A 101 -3.60 30.27 -8.81
C ALA A 101 -3.12 29.59 -10.11
N VAL A 102 -1.87 29.10 -10.14
CA VAL A 102 -1.32 28.31 -11.26
C VAL A 102 -2.18 27.06 -11.49
N TYR A 103 -2.47 26.30 -10.44
CA TYR A 103 -3.32 25.11 -10.55
C TYR A 103 -4.70 25.46 -11.08
N ILE A 104 -5.34 26.52 -10.56
CA ILE A 104 -6.66 26.94 -11.01
C ILE A 104 -6.62 27.26 -12.51
N LEU A 105 -5.70 28.13 -12.94
CA LEU A 105 -5.55 28.56 -14.33
C LEU A 105 -5.23 27.39 -15.27
N SER A 106 -4.40 26.42 -14.84
CA SER A 106 -4.04 25.26 -15.65
C SER A 106 -5.18 24.27 -15.85
N HIS A 107 -6.20 24.30 -14.99
CA HIS A 107 -7.38 23.42 -15.06
C HIS A 107 -8.62 24.12 -15.64
N MET A 108 -8.53 25.39 -16.03
CA MET A 108 -9.57 26.07 -16.80
C MET A 108 -9.56 25.66 -18.27
N SER A 109 -10.64 25.94 -19.00
CA SER A 109 -10.59 25.84 -20.46
C SER A 109 -9.57 26.83 -21.04
N PRO A 110 -8.84 26.49 -22.12
CA PRO A 110 -7.82 27.36 -22.70
C PRO A 110 -8.33 28.77 -23.04
N ARG A 111 -9.58 28.87 -23.50
CA ARG A 111 -10.23 30.15 -23.82
C ARG A 111 -10.39 31.04 -22.59
N VAL A 112 -10.86 30.47 -21.48
CA VAL A 112 -11.10 31.22 -20.23
C VAL A 112 -9.76 31.62 -19.61
N ALA A 113 -8.80 30.69 -19.49
CA ALA A 113 -7.47 30.99 -18.99
C ALA A 113 -6.79 32.11 -19.79
N SER A 114 -6.85 32.02 -21.13
CA SER A 114 -6.29 33.04 -22.03
C SER A 114 -6.94 34.41 -21.81
N ALA A 115 -8.27 34.47 -21.68
CA ALA A 115 -8.99 35.71 -21.43
C ALA A 115 -8.62 36.36 -20.09
N ILE A 116 -8.36 35.57 -19.06
CA ILE A 116 -7.93 36.07 -17.75
C ILE A 116 -6.47 36.54 -17.83
N ILE A 117 -5.56 35.71 -18.34
CA ILE A 117 -4.12 36.01 -18.44
C ILE A 117 -3.88 37.26 -19.29
N SER A 118 -4.64 37.46 -20.38
CA SER A 118 -4.50 38.64 -21.24
C SER A 118 -4.87 39.96 -20.55
N ARG A 119 -5.59 39.90 -19.42
CA ARG A 119 -6.02 41.05 -18.62
C ARG A 119 -5.17 41.23 -17.35
N MET A 120 -4.22 40.34 -17.11
CA MET A 120 -3.29 40.48 -15.99
C MET A 120 -2.20 41.52 -16.31
N PRO A 121 -1.58 42.12 -15.28
CA PRO A 121 -0.34 42.86 -15.46
C PRO A 121 0.72 41.99 -16.14
N THR A 122 1.53 42.58 -17.03
CA THR A 122 2.51 41.84 -17.86
C THR A 122 3.40 40.90 -17.05
N LYS A 123 3.88 41.35 -15.88
CA LYS A 123 4.72 40.54 -14.99
C LYS A 123 4.01 39.26 -14.52
N GLU A 124 2.75 39.37 -14.13
CA GLU A 124 1.97 38.23 -13.65
C GLU A 124 1.57 37.32 -14.82
N ALA A 125 1.19 37.89 -15.97
CA ALA A 125 0.89 37.11 -17.18
C ALA A 125 2.09 36.24 -17.62
N VAL A 126 3.31 36.79 -17.60
CA VAL A 126 4.55 36.05 -17.88
C VAL A 126 4.76 34.95 -16.83
N PHE A 127 4.67 35.29 -15.55
CA PHE A 127 4.84 34.32 -14.46
C PHE A 127 3.90 33.12 -14.60
N PHE A 128 2.59 33.37 -14.76
CA PHE A 128 1.60 32.29 -14.86
C PHE A 128 1.77 31.47 -16.13
N THR A 129 2.11 32.11 -17.26
CA THR A 129 2.38 31.40 -18.52
C THR A 129 3.58 30.46 -18.39
N ASP A 130 4.67 30.93 -17.79
CA ASP A 130 5.87 30.12 -17.56
C ASP A 130 5.63 29.01 -16.55
N SER A 131 4.89 29.29 -15.48
CA SER A 131 4.52 28.29 -14.47
C SER A 131 3.70 27.16 -15.08
N ILE A 132 2.70 27.49 -15.91
CA ILE A 132 1.85 26.50 -16.60
C ILE A 132 2.67 25.70 -17.62
N ALA A 133 3.64 26.32 -18.30
CA ALA A 133 4.55 25.64 -19.20
C ALA A 133 5.63 24.79 -18.50
N GLY A 134 5.68 24.80 -17.15
CA GLY A 134 6.69 24.09 -16.37
C GLY A 134 8.08 24.71 -16.43
N ARG A 135 8.18 26.02 -16.73
CA ARG A 135 9.44 26.76 -16.88
C ARG A 135 9.79 27.66 -15.68
N SER A 136 8.91 27.81 -14.69
CA SER A 136 9.12 28.70 -13.54
C SER A 136 9.86 28.05 -12.35
N ASN A 137 10.91 27.26 -12.63
CA ASN A 137 11.78 26.67 -11.59
C ASN A 137 12.99 27.56 -11.34
#